data_AF-A0A522MY06-F1
#
_entry.id   AF-A0A522MY06-F1
#
_cell.length_a   1.000
_cell.length_b   1.000
_cell.length_c   1.000
_cell.angle_alpha   90.00
_cell.angle_beta   90.00
_cell.angle_gamma   90.00
#
_symmetry.space_group_name_H-M   'P 1'
#
loop_
_entity.id
_entity.type
_entity.pdbx_description
1 polymer ?
#
loop_
_entity_poly.entity_id
_entity_poly.type
_entity_poly.pdbx_seq_one_letter_code
_entity_poly.pdbx_strand_id
1 'polypeptide(L)' 'MIDQTSTERGMPSHTLKPSPESLTGILLASLEALAVAGQVEAACRLAGRACVALRHADPQGEHRFNALLHRLASRVPW' A
#
# COMPACT_ATOMS: atom_id res chain seq x y z
N MET A 1 31.29 35.97 8.77
CA MET A 1 30.51 35.01 9.59
C MET A 1 29.35 34.59 8.71
N ILE A 2 29.34 33.33 8.30
CA ILE A 2 28.63 32.84 7.10
C ILE A 2 27.14 32.63 7.36
N ASP A 3 26.36 33.02 6.35
CA ASP A 3 24.94 32.79 6.07
C ASP A 3 24.60 31.29 5.83
N GLN A 4 23.30 30.96 5.67
CA GLN A 4 22.67 29.67 5.25
C GLN A 4 22.07 28.82 6.41
N THR A 5 20.87 28.19 6.41
CA THR A 5 19.79 27.79 5.44
C THR A 5 18.68 27.08 6.26
N SER A 6 17.38 27.15 5.98
CA SER A 6 16.56 26.14 5.26
C SER A 6 15.11 26.26 5.81
N THR A 7 14.02 26.55 5.07
CA THR A 7 13.49 26.02 3.81
C THR A 7 13.13 24.53 3.90
N GLU A 8 11.84 24.26 3.70
CA GLU A 8 11.20 22.99 3.26
C GLU A 8 10.51 22.13 4.33
N ARG A 9 9.31 22.56 4.74
CA ARG A 9 8.27 21.65 5.26
C ARG A 9 7.54 20.98 4.08
N GLY A 10 8.29 20.29 3.22
CA GLY A 10 7.75 19.39 2.21
C GLY A 10 7.64 18.00 2.82
N MET A 11 6.42 17.49 3.02
CA MET A 11 6.21 16.11 3.45
C MET A 11 6.80 15.19 2.37
N PRO A 12 7.79 14.34 2.67
CA PRO A 12 8.23 13.36 1.70
C PRO A 12 7.08 12.37 1.49
N SER A 13 6.47 12.46 0.30
CA SER A 13 5.74 11.37 -0.33
C SER A 13 6.59 10.12 -0.21
N HIS A 14 6.14 9.15 0.59
CA HIS A 14 6.83 7.89 0.76
C HIS A 14 6.86 7.17 -0.59
N THR A 15 7.95 7.36 -1.35
CA THR A 15 8.38 6.42 -2.37
C THR A 15 8.70 5.12 -1.63
N LEU A 16 7.73 4.21 -1.62
CA LEU A 16 7.86 2.85 -1.11
C LEU A 16 8.97 2.14 -1.90
N LYS A 17 10.22 2.24 -1.43
CA LYS A 17 11.24 1.25 -1.74
C LYS A 17 11.02 0.06 -0.79
N PRO A 18 10.77 -1.15 -1.30
CA PRO A 18 10.64 -2.33 -0.45
C PRO A 18 12.02 -2.70 0.11
N SER A 19 12.18 -2.49 1.42
CA SER A 19 13.20 -3.13 2.27
C SER A 19 12.88 -4.63 2.45
N PRO A 20 13.85 -5.50 2.83
CA PRO A 20 13.78 -6.96 2.67
C PRO A 20 12.47 -7.56 3.17
N GLU A 21 11.95 -8.46 2.35
CA GLU A 21 10.52 -8.54 2.05
C GLU A 21 9.72 -9.17 3.19
N SER A 22 9.07 -8.34 4.00
CA SER A 22 8.00 -8.84 4.87
C SER A 22 6.94 -9.50 3.99
N LEU A 23 6.39 -10.64 4.41
CA LEU A 23 5.34 -11.35 3.66
C LEU A 23 4.21 -10.40 3.24
N THR A 24 3.83 -9.47 4.12
CA THR A 24 2.89 -8.37 3.83
C THR A 24 3.28 -7.53 2.61
N GLY A 25 4.56 -7.16 2.48
CA GLY A 25 5.07 -6.40 1.33
C GLY A 25 5.00 -7.18 0.02
N ILE A 26 5.38 -8.46 0.03
CA ILE A 26 5.29 -9.36 -1.14
C ILE A 26 3.83 -9.48 -1.61
N LEU A 27 2.92 -9.70 -0.65
CA LEU A 27 1.50 -9.83 -0.94
C LEU A 27 0.94 -8.52 -1.52
N LEU A 28 1.28 -7.36 -0.95
CA LEU A 28 0.86 -6.07 -1.50
C LEU A 28 1.37 -5.84 -2.93
N ALA A 29 2.64 -6.12 -3.19
CA ALA A 29 3.22 -5.99 -4.53
C ALA A 29 2.54 -6.94 -5.54
N SER A 30 2.22 -8.17 -5.13
CA SER A 30 1.50 -9.13 -5.95
C SER A 30 0.07 -8.67 -6.28
N LEU A 31 -0.63 -8.07 -5.33
CA LEU A 31 -1.97 -7.52 -5.53
C LEU A 31 -1.94 -6.29 -6.47
N GLU A 32 -0.92 -5.45 -6.35
CA GLU A 32 -0.73 -4.32 -7.27
C GLU A 32 -0.43 -4.81 -8.70
N ALA A 33 0.38 -5.86 -8.86
CA ALA A 33 0.65 -6.47 -10.15
C ALA A 33 -0.63 -7.06 -10.79
N LEU A 34 -1.49 -7.73 -10.00
CA LEU A 34 -2.78 -8.21 -10.48
C LEU A 34 -3.68 -7.07 -10.97
N ALA A 35 -3.74 -5.96 -10.22
CA ALA A 35 -4.52 -4.81 -10.63
C ALA A 35 -3.99 -4.16 -11.93
N VAL A 36 -2.67 -4.08 -12.09
CA VAL A 36 -2.03 -3.59 -13.34
C VAL A 36 -2.33 -4.52 -14.52
N ALA A 37 -2.42 -5.83 -14.29
CA ALA A 37 -2.82 -6.82 -15.29
C ALA A 37 -4.33 -6.81 -15.63
N GLY A 38 -5.10 -5.83 -15.12
CA GLY A 38 -6.55 -5.73 -15.33
C GLY A 38 -7.38 -6.67 -14.43
N GLN A 39 -6.75 -7.45 -13.54
CA GLN A 39 -7.41 -8.36 -12.60
C GLN A 39 -7.78 -7.63 -11.29
N VAL A 40 -8.34 -6.43 -11.40
CA VAL A 40 -8.62 -5.55 -10.25
C VAL A 40 -9.61 -6.18 -9.27
N GLU A 41 -10.66 -6.86 -9.76
CA GLU A 41 -11.62 -7.56 -8.90
C GLU A 41 -10.97 -8.68 -8.08
N ALA A 42 -10.10 -9.47 -8.71
CA ALA A 42 -9.37 -10.54 -8.03
C ALA A 42 -8.42 -9.97 -6.96
N ALA A 43 -7.74 -8.86 -7.27
CA ALA A 43 -6.88 -8.15 -6.33
C ALA A 43 -7.70 -7.63 -5.13
N CYS A 44 -8.83 -6.97 -5.36
CA CYS A 44 -9.72 -6.49 -4.29
C CYS A 44 -10.22 -7.64 -3.40
N ARG A 45 -10.65 -8.76 -3.98
CA ARG A 45 -11.12 -9.92 -3.22
C ARG A 45 -10.03 -10.53 -2.33
N LEU A 46 -8.81 -10.66 -2.85
CA LEU A 46 -7.68 -11.18 -2.09
C LEU A 46 -7.25 -10.22 -0.97
N ALA A 47 -7.21 -8.91 -1.25
CA ALA A 47 -6.92 -7.87 -0.27
C ALA A 47 -7.94 -7.88 0.89
N GLY A 48 -9.23 -8.04 0.59
CA GLY A 48 -10.28 -8.14 1.61
C GLY A 48 -10.11 -9.36 2.52
N ARG A 49 -9.75 -10.51 1.94
CA ARG A 49 -9.45 -11.73 2.72
C ARG A 49 -8.23 -11.54 3.64
N ALA A 50 -7.19 -10.86 3.16
CA ALA A 50 -6.02 -10.54 3.97
C ALA A 50 -6.37 -9.60 5.14
N CYS A 51 -7.21 -8.60 4.90
CA CYS A 51 -7.74 -7.70 5.95
C CYS A 51 -8.43 -8.49 7.08
N VAL A 52 -9.33 -9.42 6.74
CA VAL A 52 -10.04 -10.25 7.73
C VAL A 52 -9.08 -11.16 8.49
N ALA A 53 -8.09 -11.74 7.81
CA ALA A 53 -7.10 -12.62 8.44
C ALA A 53 -6.17 -11.87 9.40
N LEU A 54 -5.86 -10.62 9.12
CA LEU A 54 -4.91 -9.81 9.90
C LEU A 54 -5.58 -8.98 11.00
N ARG A 55 -6.89 -8.73 10.93
CA ARG A 55 -7.63 -7.86 11.87
C ARG A 55 -7.33 -8.09 13.35
N HIS A 56 -7.12 -9.35 13.74
CA HIS A 56 -6.86 -9.73 15.14
C HIS A 56 -5.41 -10.08 15.43
N ALA A 57 -4.59 -10.27 14.40
CA ALA A 57 -3.21 -10.75 14.52
C ALA A 57 -2.17 -9.64 14.30
N ASP A 58 -2.44 -8.72 13.37
CA ASP A 58 -1.54 -7.64 12.98
C ASP A 58 -2.34 -6.44 12.45
N PRO A 59 -2.75 -5.51 13.33
CA PRO A 59 -3.51 -4.33 12.92
C PRO A 59 -2.71 -3.39 12.00
N GLN A 60 -1.37 -3.43 12.06
CA GLN A 60 -0.53 -2.62 11.18
C GLN A 60 -0.52 -3.16 9.75
N GLY A 61 -0.45 -4.49 9.57
CA GLY A 61 -0.61 -5.14 8.28
C GLY A 61 -2.01 -4.94 7.69
N GLU A 62 -3.04 -5.10 8.51
CA GLU A 62 -4.44 -4.87 8.14
C GLU A 62 -4.64 -3.47 7.53
N HIS A 63 -4.11 -2.43 8.19
CA HIS A 63 -4.19 -1.05 7.68
C HIS A 63 -3.55 -0.88 6.29
N ARG A 64 -2.43 -1.56 6.00
CA ARG A 64 -1.76 -1.48 4.69
C ARG A 64 -2.59 -2.14 3.58
N PHE A 65 -3.20 -3.29 3.85
CA PHE A 65 -4.10 -3.93 2.90
C PHE A 65 -5.37 -3.11 2.67
N ASN A 66 -5.94 -2.52 3.72
CA ASN A 66 -7.09 -1.64 3.60
C ASN A 66 -6.78 -0.40 2.74
N ALA A 67 -5.61 0.23 2.95
CA ALA A 67 -5.17 1.36 2.14
C ALA A 67 -5.02 0.99 0.65
N LEU A 68 -4.47 -0.20 0.35
CA LEU A 68 -4.40 -0.70 -1.03
C LEU A 68 -5.79 -0.92 -1.61
N LEU A 69 -6.73 -1.50 -0.85
CA LEU A 69 -8.12 -1.71 -1.26
C LEU A 69 -8.79 -0.41 -1.68
N HIS A 70 -8.69 0.63 -0.87
CA HIS A 70 -9.25 1.94 -1.21
C HIS A 70 -8.65 2.49 -2.51
N ARG A 71 -7.33 2.36 -2.69
CA ARG A 71 -6.64 2.80 -3.92
C ARG A 71 -7.08 2.01 -5.15
N LEU A 72 -7.30 0.70 -5.02
CA LEU A 72 -7.77 -0.15 -6.11
C LEU A 72 -9.24 0.10 -6.44
N ALA A 73 -10.09 0.31 -5.44
CA ALA A 73 -11.49 0.66 -5.63
C ALA A 73 -11.65 1.97 -6.41
N SER A 74 -10.77 2.96 -6.19
CA SER A 74 -10.75 4.20 -6.99
C SER A 74 -10.35 4.01 -8.45
N ARG A 75 -9.78 2.86 -8.83
CA ARG A 75 -9.38 2.55 -10.22
C ARG A 75 -10.48 1.84 -11.01
N VAL A 76 -11.55 1.40 -10.34
CA VAL A 76 -12.70 0.82 -11.02
C VAL A 76 -13.65 1.97 -11.36
N PRO A 77 -13.81 2.34 -12.64
CA PRO A 77 -14.90 3.22 -13.03
C PRO A 77 -16.21 2.50 -12.76
N TRP A 78 -17.06 3.11 -11.94
CA TRP A 78 -18.44 2.66 -11.70
C TRP A 78 -19.27 2.78 -12.98
#